data_AF-A0A2T3ZGF9-F1
#
_entry.id   AF-A0A2T3ZGF9-F1
#
_cell.length_a   1.000
_cell.length_b   1.000
_cell.length_c   1.000
_cell.angle_alpha   90.00
_cell.angle_beta   90.00
_cell.angle_gamma   90.00
#
_symmetry.space_group_name_H-M   'P 1'
#
loop_
_entity.id
_entity.type
_entity.pdbx_description
1 polymer ?
#
loop_
_entity_poly.entity_id
_entity_poly.type
_entity_poly.pdbx_seq_one_letter_code
_entity_poly.pdbx_strand_id
1 'polypeptide(L)' 'MQACCQEQYSNGSEQAITDGSGCNDWQCYNPNTGNVDGGINVSECCQVTYSNGAAYSGCSGGEYGWTCYAP' A
#
# COMPACT_ATOMS: atom_id res chain seq x y z
N MET A 1 -2.50 1.16 4.02
CA MET A 1 -1.87 -0.08 3.50
C MET A 1 -2.87 -1.17 3.22
N GLN A 2 -3.60 -1.67 4.22
CA GLN A 2 -4.61 -2.72 4.00
C GLN A 2 -5.60 -2.43 2.86
N ALA A 3 -6.27 -1.27 2.88
CA ALA A 3 -7.19 -0.87 1.83
C ALA A 3 -6.50 -0.71 0.47
N CYS A 4 -5.25 -0.22 0.45
CA CYS A 4 -4.46 -0.07 -0.78
C CYS A 4 -4.26 -1.41 -1.49
N CYS A 5 -3.93 -2.47 -0.76
CA CYS A 5 -3.81 -3.81 -1.32
C CYS A 5 -5.13 -4.26 -1.93
N GLN A 6 -6.20 -4.19 -1.12
CA GLN A 6 -7.53 -4.62 -1.54
C GLN A 6 -8.02 -3.89 -2.80
N GLU A 7 -7.70 -2.59 -2.95
CA GLU A 7 -8.00 -1.81 -4.14
C GLU A 7 -7.09 -2.16 -5.32
N GLN A 8 -5.76 -2.17 -5.12
CA GLN A 8 -4.76 -2.40 -6.17
C GLN A 8 -4.94 -3.76 -6.87
N TYR A 9 -5.26 -4.81 -6.11
CA TYR A 9 -5.50 -6.14 -6.66
C TYR A 9 -6.98 -6.50 -6.79
N SER A 10 -7.89 -5.52 -6.56
CA SER A 10 -9.35 -5.71 -6.62
C SER A 10 -9.83 -6.94 -5.82
N ASN A 11 -9.20 -7.18 -4.67
CA ASN A 11 -9.41 -8.36 -3.85
C ASN A 11 -9.55 -7.97 -2.37
N GLY A 12 -10.80 -7.94 -1.88
CA GLY A 12 -11.10 -7.58 -0.49
C GLY A 12 -10.50 -8.51 0.57
N SER A 13 -9.99 -9.68 0.20
CA SER A 13 -9.31 -10.59 1.14
C SER A 13 -7.82 -10.36 1.26
N GLU A 14 -7.21 -9.52 0.40
CA GLU A 14 -5.78 -9.24 0.53
C GLU A 14 -5.44 -8.62 1.89
N GLN A 15 -4.25 -8.93 2.38
CA GLN A 15 -3.68 -8.45 3.62
C GLN A 15 -2.40 -7.69 3.34
N ALA A 16 -2.28 -6.48 3.88
CA ALA A 16 -1.02 -5.76 3.89
C ALA A 16 -0.12 -6.32 4.99
N ILE A 17 1.03 -6.86 4.60
CA ILE A 17 2.06 -7.38 5.50
C ILE A 17 3.39 -6.65 5.27
N THR A 18 4.30 -6.67 6.23
CA THR A 18 5.67 -6.15 6.08
C THR A 18 6.63 -7.32 6.04
N ASP A 19 7.59 -7.31 5.11
CA ASP A 19 8.70 -8.29 5.07
C ASP A 19 10.02 -7.73 5.62
N GLY A 20 9.97 -6.51 6.15
CA GLY A 20 11.11 -5.77 6.66
C GLY A 20 10.68 -4.45 7.31
N SER A 21 11.67 -3.65 7.70
CA SER A 21 11.47 -2.41 8.48
C SER A 21 11.49 -1.14 7.62
N GLY A 22 11.70 -1.29 6.32
CA GLY A 22 11.74 -0.23 5.33
C GLY A 22 10.34 0.18 4.88
N CYS A 23 10.26 1.37 4.28
CA CYS A 23 9.02 1.88 3.73
C CYS A 23 8.49 0.98 2.60
N ASN A 24 9.38 0.49 1.73
CA ASN A 24 9.01 -0.29 0.56
C ASN A 24 8.83 -1.79 0.86
N ASP A 25 8.89 -2.17 2.14
CA ASP A 25 8.82 -3.56 2.59
C ASP A 25 7.36 -3.99 2.81
N TRP A 26 6.40 -3.11 2.50
CA TRP A 26 4.99 -3.48 2.49
C TRP A 26 4.64 -4.30 1.25
N GLN A 27 3.96 -5.40 1.50
CA GLN A 27 3.52 -6.37 0.52
C GLN A 27 2.04 -6.69 0.69
N CYS A 28 1.39 -7.07 -0.41
CA CYS A 28 0.04 -7.57 -0.41
C CYS A 28 0.06 -9.11 -0.46
N TYR A 29 -0.45 -9.71 0.59
CA TYR A 29 -0.57 -11.15 0.76
C TYR A 29 -2.01 -11.58 0.53
N ASN A 30 -2.19 -12.61 -0.29
CA ASN A 30 -3.46 -13.19 -0.61
C ASN A 30 -3.68 -14.47 0.21
N PRO A 31 -4.49 -14.42 1.28
CA PRO A 31 -4.72 -15.58 2.14
C PRO A 31 -5.49 -16.71 1.46
N ASN A 32 -6.19 -16.43 0.34
CA ASN A 32 -6.94 -17.45 -0.39
C ASN A 32 -6.02 -18.36 -1.20
N THR A 33 -4.91 -17.82 -1.71
CA THR A 33 -3.93 -18.55 -2.53
C THR A 33 -2.65 -18.88 -1.76
N GLY A 34 -2.42 -18.20 -0.62
CA GLY A 34 -1.20 -18.33 0.17
C GLY A 34 0.00 -17.61 -0.43
N ASN A 35 -0.19 -16.73 -1.41
CA ASN A 35 0.88 -16.05 -2.15
C ASN A 35 0.97 -14.57 -1.82
N VAL A 36 2.16 -14.00 -1.99
CA VAL A 36 2.37 -12.54 -2.03
C VAL A 36 2.16 -12.09 -3.47
N ASP A 37 1.14 -11.27 -3.71
CA ASP A 37 0.78 -10.79 -5.05
C ASP A 37 1.69 -9.64 -5.49
N GLY A 38 2.31 -8.91 -4.54
CA GLY A 38 3.39 -7.96 -4.82
C GLY A 38 3.55 -6.86 -3.77
N GLY A 39 4.35 -5.84 -4.08
CA GLY A 39 4.51 -4.65 -3.23
C GLY A 39 3.31 -3.70 -3.29
N ILE A 40 3.14 -2.86 -2.26
CA ILE A 40 2.09 -1.83 -2.23
C ILE A 40 2.52 -0.59 -3.01
N ASN A 41 1.73 -0.19 -4.01
CA ASN A 41 1.90 1.11 -4.66
C ASN A 41 1.23 2.21 -3.83
N VAL A 42 1.97 2.74 -2.84
CA VAL A 42 1.45 3.76 -1.92
C VAL A 42 1.10 5.07 -2.64
N SER A 43 1.82 5.42 -3.71
CA SER A 43 1.55 6.63 -4.49
C SER A 43 0.18 6.56 -5.17
N GLU A 44 -0.10 5.45 -5.84
CA GLU A 44 -1.40 5.19 -6.47
C GLU A 44 -2.51 5.11 -5.43
N CYS A 45 -2.26 4.45 -4.29
CA CYS A 45 -3.21 4.43 -3.19
C CYS A 45 -3.56 5.83 -2.66
N CYS A 46 -2.56 6.72 -2.52
CA CYS A 46 -2.82 8.11 -2.14
C CYS A 46 -3.67 8.82 -3.20
N GLN A 47 -3.41 8.62 -4.49
CA GLN A 47 -4.22 9.21 -5.56
C GLN A 47 -5.69 8.77 -5.52
N VAL A 48 -5.93 7.47 -5.29
CA VAL A 48 -7.28 6.93 -5.14
C VAL A 48 -7.96 7.47 -3.89
N THR A 49 -7.28 7.41 -2.73
CA THR A 49 -7.81 7.86 -1.43
C THR A 49 -8.25 9.32 -1.46
N TYR A 50 -7.43 10.19 -2.05
CA TYR A 50 -7.73 11.62 -2.11
C TYR A 50 -8.58 12.00 -3.33
N SER A 51 -8.88 11.05 -4.24
CA SER A 51 -9.54 11.27 -5.53
C SER A 51 -8.96 12.47 -6.31
N ASN A 52 -7.68 12.71 -6.08
CA ASN A 52 -6.95 13.89 -6.54
C ASN A 52 -5.67 13.33 -7.13
N GLY A 53 -5.63 13.17 -8.46
CA GLY A 53 -4.50 12.57 -9.18
C GLY A 53 -3.16 13.29 -8.99
N ALA A 54 -3.13 14.39 -8.23
CA ALA A 54 -1.94 15.09 -7.78
C ALA A 54 -1.44 14.67 -6.38
N ALA A 55 -2.17 13.82 -5.66
CA ALA A 55 -1.70 13.30 -4.37
C ALA A 55 -0.47 12.40 -4.58
N TYR A 56 0.49 12.48 -3.66
CA TYR A 56 1.71 11.70 -3.69
C TYR A 56 2.03 11.13 -2.31
N SER A 57 2.78 10.03 -2.29
CA SER A 57 3.24 9.41 -1.05
C SER A 57 4.65 9.87 -0.71
N GLY A 58 4.93 10.14 0.57
CA GLY A 58 6.28 10.23 1.10
C GLY A 58 6.48 9.25 2.24
N CYS A 59 7.74 8.88 2.50
CA CYS A 59 8.11 8.10 3.67
C CYS A 59 9.20 8.79 4.48
N SER A 60 8.98 8.93 5.78
CA SER A 60 9.96 9.51 6.73
C SER A 60 10.86 8.46 7.39
N GLY A 61 10.73 7.18 7.03
CA GLY A 61 11.49 6.06 7.57
C GLY A 61 10.67 5.16 8.48
N GLY A 62 11.01 3.85 8.47
CA GLY A 62 10.23 2.80 9.12
C GLY A 62 9.04 2.34 8.25
N GLU A 63 8.62 1.10 8.44
CA GLU A 63 7.47 0.52 7.74
C GLU A 63 6.20 1.39 7.89
N TYR A 64 5.97 1.98 9.06
CA TYR A 64 4.82 2.86 9.29
C TYR A 64 5.06 4.34 8.96
N GLY A 65 6.23 4.69 8.42
CA GLY A 65 6.64 6.07 8.12
C GLY A 65 5.95 6.71 6.92
N TRP A 66 4.93 6.07 6.35
CA TRP A 66 4.23 6.54 5.16
C TRP A 66 3.25 7.65 5.46
N THR A 67 3.27 8.68 4.62
CA THR A 67 2.33 9.79 4.65
C THR A 67 1.87 10.09 3.23
N CYS A 68 0.56 10.30 3.05
CA CYS A 68 0.02 10.84 1.81
C CYS A 68 -0.03 12.37 1.90
N TYR A 69 0.40 13.03 0.84
CA TYR A 69 0.32 14.48 0.67
C TYR A 69 -0.63 14.78 -0.47
N ALA A 70 -1.59 15.69 -0.23
CA ALA A 70 -2.48 16.22 -1.26
C ALA A 70 -2.29 17.75 -1.32
N PRO A 71 -2.17 18.35 -2.51
CA PRO A 71 -2.09 19.80 -2.68
C PRO A 71 -3.42 20.51 -2.43
#